data_AF-A0A3Q2XRY4-F1
#
_entry.id   AF-A0A3Q2XRY4-F1
#
_cell.length_a   1.000
_cell.length_b   1.000
_cell.length_c   1.000
_cell.angle_alpha   90.00
_cell.angle_beta   90.00
_cell.angle_gamma   90.00
#
_symmetry.space_group_name_H-M   'P 1'
#
loop_
_entity.id
_entity.type
_entity.pdbx_description
1 polymer ?
#
loop_
_entity_poly.entity_id
_entity_poly.type
_entity_poly.pdbx_seq_one_letter_code
_entity_poly.pdbx_strand_id
1 'polypeptide(L)' 'MELQTLQEALKVEIQIHQKLVAQMKQDPQNADLKKQLHELQAKITALSEKQVETPSSCRSHRAGSPGDRRRDRNVEIA' A
#
# COMPACT_ATOMS: atom_id res chain seq x y z
N MET A 1 5.81 -23.58 8.24
CA MET A 1 4.60 -23.10 8.95
C MET A 1 4.54 -21.58 8.94
N GLU A 2 5.57 -20.87 9.41
CA GLU A 2 5.54 -19.41 9.60
C GLU A 2 5.32 -18.57 8.32
N LEU A 3 5.98 -18.93 7.20
CA LEU A 3 5.77 -18.25 5.91
C LEU A 3 4.33 -18.41 5.38
N GLN A 4 3.71 -19.56 5.62
CA GLN A 4 2.36 -19.85 5.14
C GLN A 4 1.32 -19.00 5.88
N THR A 5 1.48 -18.85 7.19
CA THR A 5 0.69 -17.93 8.02
C THR A 5 0.90 -16.47 7.59
N LEU A 6 2.14 -16.06 7.30
CA LEU A 6 2.43 -14.71 6.82
C LEU A 6 1.83 -14.43 5.43
N GLN A 7 1.87 -15.40 4.51
CA GLN A 7 1.22 -15.32 3.20
C GLN A 7 -0.29 -15.13 3.32
N GLU A 8 -0.93 -15.92 4.18
CA GLU A 8 -2.37 -15.89 4.35
C GLU A 8 -2.81 -14.56 4.98
N ALA A 9 -2.09 -14.10 6.01
CA ALA A 9 -2.30 -12.80 6.63
C ALA A 9 -2.15 -11.65 5.62
N LEU A 10 -1.07 -11.62 4.82
CA LEU A 10 -0.89 -10.58 3.80
C LEU A 10 -2.05 -10.58 2.78
N LYS A 11 -2.47 -11.76 2.32
CA LYS A 11 -3.57 -11.89 1.36
C LYS A 11 -4.88 -11.34 1.94
N VAL A 12 -5.16 -11.58 3.22
CA VAL A 12 -6.32 -11.01 3.91
C VAL A 12 -6.20 -9.49 3.99
N GLU A 13 -5.06 -8.95 4.43
CA GLU A 13 -4.90 -7.50 4.57
C GLU A 13 -5.01 -6.76 3.24
N ILE A 14 -4.45 -7.30 2.15
CA ILE A 14 -4.61 -6.73 0.80
C ILE A 14 -6.08 -6.70 0.38
N GLN A 15 -6.85 -7.76 0.67
CA GLN A 15 -8.28 -7.79 0.36
C GLN A 15 -9.07 -6.74 1.15
N ILE A 16 -8.77 -6.57 2.44
CA ILE A 16 -9.40 -5.54 3.27
C ILE A 16 -9.06 -4.16 2.73
N HIS A 17 -7.79 -3.90 2.39
CA HIS A 17 -7.37 -2.64 1.81
C HIS A 17 -8.09 -2.34 0.49
N GLN A 18 -8.25 -3.30 -0.43
CA GLN A 18 -9.00 -3.08 -1.66
C GLN A 18 -10.48 -2.73 -1.40
N LYS A 19 -11.13 -3.40 -0.45
CA LYS A 19 -12.50 -3.04 -0.03
C LYS A 19 -12.56 -1.63 0.54
N LEU A 20 -11.56 -1.24 1.32
CA LEU A 20 -11.49 0.08 1.91
C LEU A 20 -11.23 1.17 0.87
N VAL A 21 -10.37 0.91 -0.13
CA VAL A 21 -10.16 1.78 -1.30
C VAL A 21 -11.48 1.99 -2.03
N ALA A 22 -12.26 0.93 -2.27
CA ALA A 22 -13.57 1.04 -2.93
C ALA A 22 -14.53 1.93 -2.13
N GLN A 23 -14.57 1.79 -0.81
CA GLN A 23 -15.35 2.65 0.07
C GLN A 23 -14.83 4.11 0.07
N MET A 24 -13.51 4.33 0.06
CA MET A 24 -12.93 5.67 -0.07
C MET A 24 -13.22 6.33 -1.41
N LYS A 25 -13.42 5.54 -2.48
CA LYS A 25 -13.87 6.08 -3.77
C LYS A 25 -15.32 6.52 -3.74
N GLN A 26 -16.15 5.92 -2.87
CA GLN A 26 -17.53 6.32 -2.65
C GLN A 26 -17.65 7.49 -1.68
N ASP A 27 -16.87 7.47 -0.60
CA ASP A 27 -16.83 8.51 0.42
C ASP A 27 -15.39 9.00 0.68
N PRO A 28 -14.86 9.87 -0.18
CA PRO A 28 -13.49 10.39 -0.06
C PRO A 28 -13.34 11.40 1.08
N GLN A 29 -14.43 11.84 1.71
CA GLN A 29 -14.41 12.79 2.82
C GLN A 29 -14.34 12.09 4.19
N ASN A 30 -14.63 10.79 4.25
CA ASN A 30 -14.52 10.03 5.48
C ASN A 30 -13.06 9.96 5.98
N ALA A 31 -12.76 10.77 6.98
CA ALA A 31 -11.44 10.85 7.60
C ALA A 31 -11.03 9.54 8.29
N ASP A 32 -12.01 8.77 8.76
CA ASP A 32 -11.78 7.46 9.37
C ASP A 32 -11.30 6.43 8.33
N LEU A 33 -11.99 6.33 7.18
CA LEU A 33 -11.56 5.44 6.08
C LEU A 33 -10.14 5.80 5.60
N LYS A 34 -9.81 7.09 5.51
CA LYS A 34 -8.44 7.53 5.19
C LYS A 34 -7.42 7.01 6.18
N LYS A 35 -7.67 7.15 7.49
CA LYS A 35 -6.77 6.65 8.53
C LYS A 35 -6.60 5.14 8.46
N GLN A 36 -7.71 4.40 8.39
CA GLN A 36 -7.70 2.95 8.26
C GLN A 36 -6.95 2.49 7.00
N LEU A 37 -7.07 3.22 5.89
CA LEU A 37 -6.36 2.88 4.64
C LEU A 37 -4.85 3.02 4.79
N HIS A 38 -4.39 4.11 5.41
CA HIS A 38 -2.98 4.34 5.69
C HIS A 38 -2.40 3.29 6.65
N GLU A 39 -3.13 2.94 7.72
CA GLU A 39 -2.72 1.88 8.65
C GLU A 39 -2.65 0.51 7.97
N LEU A 40 -3.68 0.14 7.19
CA LEU A 40 -3.68 -1.10 6.41
C LEU A 40 -2.53 -1.13 5.39
N GLN A 41 -2.25 -0.02 4.72
CA GLN A 41 -1.15 0.08 3.77
C GLN A 41 0.22 -0.14 4.43
N ALA A 42 0.39 0.39 5.64
CA ALA A 42 1.59 0.19 6.46
C ALA A 42 1.71 -1.28 6.91
N LYS A 43 0.61 -1.87 7.39
CA LYS A 43 0.57 -3.30 7.75
C LYS A 43 0.90 -4.20 6.57
N ILE A 44 0.30 -3.97 5.40
CA ILE A 44 0.60 -4.70 4.16
C ILE A 44 2.07 -4.55 3.79
N THR A 45 2.64 -3.35 3.89
CA THR A 45 4.05 -3.11 3.59
C THR A 45 4.95 -3.90 4.53
N ALA A 46 4.72 -3.81 5.84
CA ALA A 46 5.50 -4.55 6.84
C ALA A 46 5.37 -6.08 6.70
N LEU A 47 4.15 -6.58 6.42
CA LEU A 47 3.91 -8.00 6.16
C LEU A 47 4.58 -8.46 4.85
N SER A 48 4.52 -7.63 3.81
CA SER A 48 5.14 -7.91 2.52
C SER A 48 6.67 -7.89 2.64
N GLU A 49 7.26 -6.99 3.42
CA GLU A 49 8.70 -6.97 3.68
C GLU A 49 9.13 -8.23 4.42
N LYS A 50 8.42 -8.61 5.49
CA LYS A 50 8.67 -9.86 6.22
C LYS A 50 8.58 -11.11 5.33
N GLN A 51 7.70 -11.09 4.33
CA GLN A 51 7.62 -12.16 3.34
C GLN A 51 8.77 -12.12 2.33
N VAL A 52 9.18 -10.94 1.88
CA VAL A 52 10.26 -10.76 0.88
C VAL A 52 11.64 -11.06 1.47
N GLU A 53 11.82 -10.86 2.77
CA GLU A 53 13.04 -11.26 3.51
C GLU A 53 13.20 -12.79 3.64
N THR A 54 12.17 -13.59 3.31
CA THR A 54 12.37 -15.03 3.20
C THR A 54 13.22 -15.34 1.95
N PRO A 55 14.38 -16.02 2.10
CA PRO A 55 15.51 -15.96 1.15
C PRO A 55 15.31 -16.65 -0.21
N SER A 56 14.07 -16.89 -0.65
CA SER A 56 13.78 -17.70 -1.85
C SER A 56 13.13 -16.93 -3.00
N SER A 57 12.77 -15.65 -2.85
CA SER A 57 12.01 -14.95 -3.90
C SER A 57 12.38 -13.48 -4.08
N CYS A 58 13.69 -13.18 -4.11
CA CYS A 58 14.22 -11.96 -4.72
C CYS A 58 14.00 -11.98 -6.24
N ARG A 59 12.75 -11.89 -6.70
CA ARG A 59 12.43 -11.42 -8.04
C ARG A 59 11.43 -10.28 -7.89
N SER A 60 11.99 -9.07 -7.87
CA SER A 60 11.57 -8.00 -8.77
C SER A 60 10.06 -7.77 -8.80
N HIS A 61 9.52 -6.94 -7.91
CA HIS A 61 8.36 -6.06 -8.19
C HIS A 61 7.98 -5.20 -6.96
N ARG A 62 8.88 -4.32 -6.50
CA ARG A 62 8.44 -3.12 -5.75
C ARG A 62 9.41 -1.96 -5.90
N ALA A 63 9.86 -1.71 -7.13
CA ALA A 63 10.46 -0.44 -7.47
C ALA A 63 9.34 0.56 -7.82
N GLY A 64 9.15 1.54 -6.95
CA GLY A 64 8.69 2.87 -7.35
C GLY A 64 7.18 3.12 -7.41
N SER A 65 6.59 3.48 -6.28
CA SER A 65 5.55 4.51 -6.27
C SER A 65 5.85 5.57 -5.21
N PRO A 66 6.54 6.65 -5.57
CA PRO A 66 6.31 7.94 -4.95
C PRO A 66 5.51 8.79 -5.93
N GLY A 67 4.23 9.00 -5.60
CA GLY A 67 3.36 9.98 -6.25
C GLY A 67 3.76 11.42 -5.91
N ASP A 68 5.04 11.77 -6.11
CA ASP A 68 5.60 13.11 -5.84
C ASP A 68 6.25 13.67 -7.12
N ARG A 69 5.47 13.79 -8.20
CA ARG A 69 5.92 14.47 -9.42
C ARG A 69 4.91 15.43 -10.03
N ARG A 70 4.01 15.97 -9.21
CA ARG A 70 3.09 17.06 -9.61
C ARG A 70 3.21 18.26 -8.68
N ARG A 71 4.37 18.91 -8.68
CA ARG A 71 4.46 20.33 -8.29
C ARG A 71 5.72 20.98 -8.87
N ASP A 72 5.76 21.14 -10.19
CA ASP A 72 6.35 22.36 -10.73
C ASP A 72 5.45 22.89 -11.83
N ARG A 73 4.53 23.73 -11.38
CA ARG A 73 3.62 24.51 -12.19
C ARG A 73 4.35 25.82 -12.42
N ASN A 74 4.81 26.03 -13.65
CA ASN A 74 4.74 27.31 -14.36
C ASN A 74 4.94 28.58 -13.51
N VAL A 75 6.16 29.12 -13.50
CA VAL A 75 6.43 30.57 -13.49
C VAL A 75 7.81 30.74 -14.14
N GLU A 76 7.84 31.24 -15.38
CA GLU A 76 8.44 32.52 -15.79
C GLU A 76 8.02 32.64 -17.28
N ILE A 77 7.19 33.54 -17.80
CA ILE A 77 7.00 35.00 -17.66
C ILE A 77 8.32 35.77 -17.66
N ALA A 78 8.92 35.94 -18.85
CA ALA A 78 9.28 37.23 -19.45
C ALA A 78 9.97 37.01 -20.80
#